data_AF-A0A9E5TKF2-F1
#
_entry.id   AF-A0A9E5TKF2-F1
#
_cell.length_a   1.000
_cell.length_b   1.000
_cell.length_c   1.000
_cell.angle_alpha   90.00
_cell.angle_beta   90.00
_cell.angle_gamma   90.00
#
_symmetry.space_group_name_H-M   'P 1'
#
loop_
_entity.id
_entity.type
_entity.pdbx_description
1 polymer ?
#
loop_
_entity_poly.entity_id
_entity_poly.type
_entity_poly.pdbx_seq_one_letter_code
_entity_poly.pdbx_strand_id
1 'polypeptide(L)'
;IAVKHALDIKKRWPEIDVTILHKDIRLNGKDYERFYYEAQERGVKLVRGEAESMSRQGPMFVFHYMDEYGEPARLEADMLVLSNGMEASAGNEELADAIGLDVNPDGFLNEKHPKLSPVETNIGGVYIAGACQGPMDIQHSLNQVLYA
;
A
#
# COMPACT_ATOMS: atom_id res chain seq x y z
N ILE A 1 0.37 3.76 -4.58
CA ILE A 1 1.27 2.95 -5.43
C ILE A 1 0.62 2.58 -6.76
N ALA A 2 -0.51 1.86 -6.77
CA ALA A 2 -1.17 1.39 -7.99
C ALA A 2 -1.43 2.51 -9.03
N VAL A 3 -2.01 3.63 -8.59
CA VAL A 3 -2.28 4.80 -9.46
C VAL A 3 -1.01 5.34 -10.13
N LYS A 4 0.11 5.42 -9.40
CA LYS A 4 1.40 5.86 -9.94
C LYS A 4 1.86 4.93 -11.08
N HIS A 5 1.84 3.62 -10.86
CA HIS A 5 2.23 2.65 -11.90
C HIS A 5 1.26 2.66 -13.09
N ALA A 6 -0.05 2.80 -12.86
CA ALA A 6 -1.03 2.92 -13.94
C ALA A 6 -0.76 4.17 -14.81
N LEU A 7 -0.46 5.31 -14.19
CA LEU A 7 -0.05 6.52 -14.89
C LEU A 7 1.23 6.32 -15.70
N ASP A 8 2.23 5.66 -15.13
CA ASP A 8 3.50 5.39 -15.81
C ASP A 8 3.30 4.47 -17.02
N ILE A 9 2.44 3.45 -16.91
CA ILE A 9 2.03 2.58 -18.01
C ILE A 9 1.34 3.41 -19.11
N LYS A 10 0.32 4.20 -18.78
CA LYS A 10 -0.40 5.02 -19.76
C LYS A 10 0.46 6.13 -20.39
N LYS A 11 1.51 6.59 -19.70
CA LYS A 11 2.51 7.52 -20.28
C LYS A 11 3.39 6.83 -21.32
N ARG A 12 3.76 5.57 -21.10
CA ARG A 12 4.68 4.83 -21.97
C ARG A 12 3.95 4.12 -23.12
N TRP A 13 2.76 3.60 -22.84
CA TRP A 13 1.90 2.83 -23.75
C TRP A 13 0.44 3.27 -23.57
N PRO A 14 0.04 4.40 -24.20
CA PRO A 14 -1.30 4.96 -24.04
C PRO A 14 -2.44 4.00 -24.42
N GLU A 15 -2.19 3.08 -25.32
CA GLU A 15 -3.12 2.07 -25.84
C GLU A 15 -3.45 0.95 -24.85
N ILE A 16 -2.63 0.73 -23.81
CA ILE A 16 -2.87 -0.34 -22.84
C ILE A 16 -4.08 0.02 -21.97
N ASP A 17 -5.04 -0.90 -21.88
CA ASP A 17 -6.14 -0.81 -20.94
C ASP A 17 -5.65 -1.13 -19.53
N VAL A 18 -5.89 -0.21 -18.59
CA VAL A 18 -5.51 -0.39 -17.18
C VAL A 18 -6.75 -0.22 -16.32
N THR A 19 -7.05 -1.24 -15.53
CA THR A 19 -8.14 -1.23 -14.55
C THR A 19 -7.56 -1.47 -13.15
N ILE A 20 -7.92 -0.61 -12.20
CA ILE A 20 -7.59 -0.78 -10.78
C ILE A 20 -8.88 -1.12 -10.05
N LEU A 21 -8.98 -2.36 -9.55
CA LEU A 21 -10.03 -2.76 -8.61
C LEU A 21 -9.62 -2.35 -7.19
N HIS A 22 -10.51 -1.67 -6.46
CA HIS A 22 -10.25 -1.23 -5.10
C HIS A 22 -11.50 -1.27 -4.22
N LYS A 23 -11.34 -1.44 -2.90
CA LYS A 23 -12.42 -1.17 -1.94
C LYS A 23 -12.62 0.32 -1.72
N ASP A 24 -11.51 1.00 -1.42
CA ASP A 24 -11.44 2.45 -1.23
C ASP A 24 -10.12 2.99 -1.79
N ILE A 25 -10.13 4.24 -2.24
CA ILE A 25 -8.91 4.92 -2.68
C ILE A 25 -8.34 5.70 -1.50
N ARG A 26 -7.09 5.37 -1.13
CA ARG A 26 -6.34 6.06 -0.08
C ARG A 26 -5.18 6.83 -0.69
N LEU A 27 -5.40 8.13 -0.85
CA LEU A 27 -4.43 9.10 -1.37
C LEU A 27 -4.18 10.18 -0.31
N ASN A 28 -3.68 9.77 0.84
CA ASN A 28 -3.39 10.61 2.00
C ASN A 28 -2.04 11.30 1.84
N GLY A 29 -2.04 12.45 1.17
CA GLY A 29 -0.88 13.29 1.02
C GLY A 29 -1.25 14.59 0.32
N LYS A 30 -0.47 15.64 0.54
CA LYS A 30 -0.69 16.90 -0.15
C LYS A 30 -0.61 16.65 -1.66
N ASP A 31 -1.62 17.10 -2.39
CA ASP A 31 -1.75 16.98 -3.84
C ASP A 31 -1.84 15.54 -4.40
N TYR A 32 -1.98 14.51 -3.55
CA TYR A 32 -2.07 13.13 -4.04
C TYR A 32 -3.36 12.86 -4.83
N GLU A 33 -4.44 13.58 -4.51
CA GLU A 33 -5.71 13.49 -5.24
C GLU A 33 -5.58 13.92 -6.72
N ARG A 34 -4.59 14.75 -7.06
CA ARG A 34 -4.29 15.07 -8.46
C ARG A 34 -3.97 13.82 -9.28
N PHE A 35 -3.29 12.82 -8.70
CA PHE A 35 -2.99 11.58 -9.41
C PHE A 35 -4.25 10.78 -9.73
N TYR A 36 -5.29 10.87 -8.91
CA TYR A 36 -6.57 10.25 -9.19
C TYR A 36 -7.20 10.84 -10.45
N TYR A 37 -7.32 12.17 -10.51
CA TYR A 37 -7.87 12.85 -11.68
C TYR A 37 -7.02 12.64 -12.93
N GLU A 38 -5.69 12.75 -12.83
CA GLU A 38 -4.79 12.49 -13.96
C GLU A 38 -4.95 11.06 -14.49
N ALA A 39 -5.16 10.08 -13.60
CA ALA A 39 -5.34 8.69 -14.01
C ALA A 39 -6.65 8.52 -14.79
N GLN A 40 -7.74 9.12 -14.32
CA GLN A 40 -9.03 9.10 -15.02
C GLN A 40 -8.94 9.82 -16.37
N GLU A 41 -8.31 10.99 -16.45
CA GLU A 41 -8.09 11.74 -17.69
C GLU A 41 -7.31 10.94 -18.73
N ARG A 42 -6.35 10.11 -18.28
CA ARG A 42 -5.60 9.20 -19.14
C ARG A 42 -6.33 7.88 -19.43
N GLY A 43 -7.56 7.71 -18.96
CA GLY A 43 -8.39 6.54 -19.24
C GLY A 43 -8.08 5.31 -18.38
N VAL A 44 -7.46 5.47 -17.20
CA VAL A 44 -7.38 4.41 -16.20
C VAL A 44 -8.76 4.18 -15.60
N LYS A 45 -9.26 2.95 -15.64
CA LYS A 45 -10.55 2.57 -15.04
C LYS A 45 -10.35 2.29 -13.56
N LEU A 46 -11.05 3.03 -12.70
CA LEU A 46 -11.04 2.83 -11.26
C LEU A 46 -12.37 2.18 -10.90
N VAL A 47 -12.33 0.89 -10.56
CA VAL A 47 -13.51 0.07 -10.30
C VAL A 47 -13.58 -0.18 -8.81
N ARG A 48 -14.69 0.22 -8.18
CA ARG A 48 -14.94 -0.07 -6.78
C ARG A 48 -15.52 -1.47 -6.66
N GLY A 49 -14.94 -2.28 -5.79
CA GLY A 49 -15.43 -3.62 -5.52
C GLY A 49 -14.51 -4.43 -4.60
N GLU A 50 -15.03 -5.56 -4.16
CA GLU A 50 -14.34 -6.52 -3.30
C GLU A 50 -13.94 -7.75 -4.10
N ALA A 51 -12.63 -7.99 -4.14
CA ALA A 51 -12.04 -9.18 -4.72
C ALA A 51 -12.54 -10.47 -4.05
N GLU A 52 -12.99 -11.44 -4.84
CA GLU A 52 -13.39 -12.74 -4.32
C GLU A 52 -12.42 -13.85 -4.73
N SER A 53 -12.23 -14.04 -6.04
CA SER A 53 -11.41 -15.13 -6.55
C SER A 53 -10.83 -14.81 -7.91
N MET A 54 -9.76 -15.53 -8.26
CA MET A 54 -9.14 -15.47 -9.57
C MET A 54 -9.09 -16.88 -10.15
N SER A 55 -9.41 -16.99 -11.44
CA SER A 55 -9.18 -18.19 -12.22
C SER A 55 -8.38 -17.85 -13.48
N ARG A 56 -7.77 -18.86 -14.09
CA ARG A 56 -7.11 -18.73 -15.39
C ARG A 56 -7.95 -19.44 -16.43
N GLN A 57 -8.30 -18.75 -17.50
CA GLN A 57 -9.07 -19.30 -18.63
C GLN A 57 -8.22 -19.20 -19.90
N GLY A 58 -7.50 -20.29 -20.21
CA GLY A 58 -6.53 -20.31 -21.30
C GLY A 58 -5.39 -19.30 -21.06
N PRO A 59 -5.13 -18.35 -21.98
CA PRO A 59 -4.10 -17.35 -21.78
C PRO A 59 -4.50 -16.22 -20.81
N MET A 60 -5.79 -16.00 -20.54
CA MET A 60 -6.29 -14.86 -19.78
C MET A 60 -6.49 -15.17 -18.30
N PHE A 61 -6.38 -14.14 -17.46
CA PHE A 61 -6.84 -14.15 -16.08
C PHE A 61 -8.28 -13.63 -16.02
N VAL A 62 -9.13 -14.30 -15.23
CA VAL A 62 -10.50 -13.88 -14.95
C VAL A 62 -10.63 -13.67 -13.45
N PHE A 63 -10.93 -12.43 -13.08
CA PHE A 63 -11.08 -12.00 -11.71
C PHE A 63 -12.56 -11.83 -11.38
N HIS A 64 -13.04 -12.54 -10.37
CA HIS A 64 -14.39 -12.41 -9.83
C HIS A 64 -14.36 -11.47 -8.63
N TYR A 65 -15.29 -10.53 -8.60
CA TYR A 65 -15.41 -9.54 -7.55
C TYR A 65 -16.88 -9.17 -7.33
N MET A 66 -17.18 -8.66 -6.15
CA MET A 66 -18.46 -8.01 -5.85
C MET A 66 -18.34 -6.53 -6.12
N ASP A 67 -19.22 -5.96 -6.94
CA ASP A 67 -19.19 -4.54 -7.24
C ASP A 67 -19.70 -3.67 -6.07
N GLU A 68 -19.78 -2.36 -6.28
CA GLU A 68 -20.23 -1.42 -5.23
C GLU A 68 -21.71 -1.58 -4.83
N TYR A 69 -22.52 -2.27 -5.64
CA TYR A 69 -23.91 -2.59 -5.37
C TYR A 69 -24.08 -3.98 -4.75
N GLY A 70 -22.98 -4.74 -4.59
CA GLY A 70 -23.02 -6.11 -4.12
C GLY A 70 -23.52 -7.09 -5.19
N GLU A 71 -23.33 -6.76 -6.47
CA GLU A 71 -23.60 -7.68 -7.57
C GLU A 71 -22.31 -8.40 -8.01
N PRO A 72 -22.37 -9.72 -8.31
CA PRO A 72 -21.22 -10.44 -8.83
C PRO A 72 -20.82 -9.92 -10.21
N ALA A 73 -19.55 -9.56 -10.35
CA ALA A 73 -18.97 -9.06 -11.58
C ALA A 73 -17.65 -9.75 -11.90
N ARG A 74 -17.17 -9.57 -13.13
CA ARG A 74 -15.89 -10.15 -13.57
C ARG A 74 -15.07 -9.19 -14.42
N LEU A 75 -13.75 -9.28 -14.27
CA LEU A 75 -12.76 -8.60 -15.10
C LEU A 75 -11.87 -9.63 -15.78
N GLU A 76 -11.62 -9.45 -17.08
CA GLU A 76 -10.69 -10.27 -17.85
C GLU A 76 -9.43 -9.44 -18.13
N ALA A 77 -8.25 -10.05 -17.96
CA ALA A 77 -6.98 -9.36 -18.14
C ALA A 77 -5.87 -10.31 -18.64
N ASP A 78 -4.98 -9.77 -19.48
CA ASP A 78 -3.76 -10.48 -19.92
C ASP A 78 -2.71 -10.59 -18.80
N MET A 79 -2.71 -9.62 -17.87
CA MET A 79 -1.78 -9.55 -16.75
C MET A 79 -2.49 -9.04 -15.50
N LEU A 80 -2.20 -9.69 -14.37
CA LEU A 80 -2.66 -9.25 -13.05
C LEU A 80 -1.48 -8.73 -12.22
N VAL A 81 -1.69 -7.57 -11.57
CA VAL A 81 -0.72 -6.98 -10.64
C VAL A 81 -1.37 -6.88 -9.27
N LEU A 82 -0.85 -7.63 -8.30
CA LEU A 82 -1.29 -7.56 -6.91
C LEU A 82 -0.57 -6.42 -6.20
N SER A 83 -1.34 -5.45 -5.69
CA SER A 83 -0.80 -4.36 -4.87
C SER A 83 -0.68 -4.81 -3.42
N ASN A 84 0.35 -5.62 -3.15
CA ASN A 84 0.58 -6.20 -1.81
C ASN A 84 0.83 -5.11 -0.75
N GLY A 85 0.38 -5.41 0.47
CA GLY A 85 0.67 -4.60 1.65
C GLY A 85 2.13 -4.71 2.11
N MET A 86 2.43 -4.01 3.20
CA MET A 86 3.71 -4.16 3.91
C MET A 86 3.51 -5.06 5.12
N GLU A 87 4.47 -5.93 5.35
CA GLU A 87 4.57 -6.77 6.54
C GLU A 87 5.84 -6.37 7.30
N ALA A 88 5.87 -6.66 8.61
CA ALA A 88 7.06 -6.45 9.41
C ALA A 88 8.24 -7.29 8.89
N SER A 89 9.46 -6.76 9.11
CA SER A 89 10.67 -7.51 8.75
C SER A 89 10.80 -8.73 9.67
N ALA A 90 11.20 -9.88 9.12
CA ALA A 90 11.41 -11.10 9.90
C ALA A 90 12.47 -10.94 11.01
N GLY A 91 13.37 -9.96 10.89
CA GLY A 91 14.37 -9.63 11.91
C GLY A 91 13.90 -8.68 13.02
N ASN A 92 12.67 -8.15 12.95
CA ASN A 92 12.18 -7.19 13.92
C ASN A 92 12.06 -7.80 15.33
N GLU A 93 11.49 -9.00 15.44
CA GLU A 93 11.32 -9.69 16.73
C GLU A 93 12.67 -10.01 17.37
N GLU A 94 13.60 -10.59 16.59
CA GLU A 94 14.95 -10.90 17.08
C GLU A 94 15.70 -9.64 17.54
N LEU A 95 15.59 -8.55 16.77
CA LEU A 95 16.19 -7.27 17.15
C LEU A 95 15.56 -6.71 18.42
N ALA A 96 14.23 -6.76 18.53
CA ALA A 96 13.48 -6.25 19.65
C ALA A 96 13.84 -7.00 20.94
N ASP A 97 13.89 -8.33 20.89
CA ASP A 97 14.31 -9.18 22.00
C ASP A 97 15.76 -8.89 22.43
N ALA A 98 16.67 -8.70 21.47
CA ALA A 98 18.08 -8.45 21.75
C ALA A 98 18.34 -7.13 22.50
N ILE A 99 17.50 -6.11 22.28
CA ILE A 99 17.67 -4.79 22.89
C ILE A 99 16.63 -4.47 23.98
N GLY A 100 15.63 -5.34 24.17
CA GLY A 100 14.55 -5.16 25.15
C GLY A 100 13.45 -4.19 24.68
N LEU A 101 13.19 -4.13 23.38
CA LEU A 101 12.13 -3.32 22.76
C LEU A 101 10.88 -4.18 22.57
N ASP A 102 9.71 -3.55 22.53
CA ASP A 102 8.45 -4.22 22.22
C ASP A 102 8.13 -4.13 20.71
N VAL A 103 7.45 -5.14 20.18
CA VAL A 103 6.79 -5.09 18.86
C VAL A 103 5.28 -4.97 19.01
N ASN A 104 4.63 -4.38 18.01
CA ASN A 104 3.17 -4.34 17.94
C ASN A 104 2.60 -5.70 17.48
N PRO A 105 1.27 -5.92 17.56
CA PRO A 105 0.65 -7.17 17.15
C PRO A 105 0.87 -7.55 15.67
N ASP A 106 1.25 -6.59 14.83
CA ASP A 106 1.57 -6.78 13.41
C ASP A 106 3.09 -7.03 13.18
N GLY A 107 3.90 -7.12 14.25
CA GLY A 107 5.34 -7.41 14.22
C GLY A 107 6.26 -6.20 14.00
N PHE A 108 5.73 -4.98 13.91
CA PHE A 108 6.54 -3.77 13.75
C PHE A 108 7.08 -3.26 15.09
N LEU A 109 8.20 -2.55 15.07
CA LEU A 109 8.82 -1.98 16.28
C LEU A 109 7.92 -0.89 16.89
N ASN A 110 7.67 -0.94 18.20
CA ASN A 110 6.84 0.05 18.89
C ASN A 110 7.62 1.32 19.23
N GLU A 111 6.99 2.46 18.96
CA GLU A 111 7.33 3.71 19.61
C GLU A 111 6.86 3.76 21.06
N LYS A 112 7.42 4.69 21.81
CA LYS A 112 7.05 4.99 23.19
C LYS A 112 5.63 5.54 23.31
N HIS A 113 5.23 6.44 22.41
CA HIS A 113 3.88 6.99 22.39
C HIS A 113 3.53 7.57 21.00
N PRO A 114 2.42 7.16 20.35
CA PRO A 114 2.11 7.52 18.96
C PRO A 114 2.09 9.02 18.64
N LYS A 115 1.73 9.85 19.62
CA LYS A 115 1.62 11.32 19.45
C LYS A 115 2.71 12.15 20.11
N LEU A 116 3.22 11.70 21.26
CA LEU A 116 4.11 12.51 22.11
C LEU A 116 5.57 12.21 21.82
N SER A 117 5.86 10.96 21.43
CA SER A 117 7.20 10.46 21.18
C SER A 117 7.13 9.40 20.06
N PRO A 118 6.81 9.82 18.82
CA PRO A 118 6.53 8.90 17.71
C PRO A 118 7.76 8.19 17.15
N VAL A 119 8.97 8.64 17.53
CA VAL A 119 10.26 8.08 17.06
C VAL A 119 11.14 7.58 18.22
N GLU A 120 10.80 7.92 19.47
CA GLU A 120 11.53 7.40 20.64
C GLU A 120 11.00 6.01 20.99
N THR A 121 11.85 5.21 21.62
CA THR A 121 11.45 3.95 22.24
C THR A 121 11.35 4.07 23.77
N ASN A 122 10.94 2.99 24.43
CA ASN A 122 11.00 2.85 25.88
C ASN A 122 12.45 2.78 26.41
N ILE A 123 13.45 2.54 25.55
CA ILE A 123 14.86 2.48 25.89
C ILE A 123 15.53 3.84 25.63
N GLY A 124 16.13 4.41 26.67
CA GLY A 124 16.82 5.69 26.58
C GLY A 124 17.97 5.66 25.57
N GLY A 125 17.95 6.59 24.60
CA GLY A 125 18.97 6.70 23.55
C GLY A 125 18.74 5.80 22.34
N VAL A 126 17.64 5.04 22.30
CA VAL A 126 17.24 4.22 21.15
C VAL A 126 16.02 4.83 20.48
N TYR A 127 16.12 5.00 19.17
CA TYR A 127 15.11 5.62 18.32
C TYR A 127 14.79 4.71 17.13
N ILE A 128 13.58 4.84 16.60
CA ILE A 128 13.11 4.12 15.42
C ILE A 128 12.71 5.09 14.32
N ALA A 129 12.99 4.73 13.08
CA ALA A 129 12.64 5.53 11.92
C ALA A 129 12.42 4.65 10.69
N GLY A 130 11.38 4.99 9.92
CA GLY A 130 11.04 4.32 8.68
C GLY A 130 10.07 3.16 8.88
N ALA A 131 9.93 2.35 7.82
CA ALA A 131 8.88 1.33 7.73
C ALA A 131 9.02 0.17 8.74
N CYS A 132 10.09 0.13 9.54
CA CYS A 132 10.23 -0.81 10.65
C CYS A 132 9.17 -0.59 11.74
N GLN A 133 8.59 0.61 11.83
CA GLN A 133 7.51 0.97 12.76
C GLN A 133 6.10 0.70 12.19
N GLY A 134 5.96 0.54 10.88
CA GLY A 134 4.67 0.31 10.24
C GLY A 134 4.64 0.74 8.78
N PRO A 135 3.55 0.42 8.04
CA PRO A 135 3.40 0.81 6.65
C PRO A 135 3.42 2.33 6.48
N MET A 136 4.36 2.84 5.71
CA MET A 136 4.50 4.28 5.45
C MET A 136 5.12 4.55 4.08
N ASP A 137 4.99 5.78 3.60
CA ASP A 137 5.65 6.23 2.37
C ASP A 137 7.05 6.81 2.66
N ILE A 138 7.79 7.05 1.57
CA ILE A 138 9.16 7.54 1.63
C ILE A 138 9.23 8.90 2.33
N GLN A 139 8.25 9.78 2.11
CA GLN A 139 8.27 11.13 2.69
C GLN A 139 8.09 11.05 4.21
N HIS A 140 7.18 10.22 4.70
CA HIS A 140 7.02 10.00 6.14
C HIS A 140 8.27 9.36 6.76
N SER A 141 8.87 8.37 6.09
CA SER A 141 10.12 7.76 6.57
C SER A 141 11.25 8.78 6.70
N LEU A 142 11.42 9.67 5.71
CA LEU A 142 12.43 10.73 5.76
C LEU A 142 12.16 11.74 6.88
N ASN A 143 10.89 12.10 7.09
CA ASN A 143 10.52 13.04 8.15
C ASN A 143 10.87 12.47 9.53
N GLN A 144 10.63 11.17 9.78
CA GLN A 144 10.97 10.56 11.08
C GLN A 144 12.47 10.64 11.41
N VAL A 145 13.35 10.44 10.42
CA VAL A 145 14.81 10.54 10.62
C VAL A 145 15.24 11.95 11.05
N LEU A 146 14.51 12.99 10.63
CA LEU A 146 14.82 14.36 11.03
C LEU A 146 14.41 14.69 12.48
N TYR A 147 13.51 13.88 13.07
CA TYR A 147 13.00 14.07 14.43
C TYR A 147 13.59 13.11 15.46
N ALA A 148 14.29 12.06 15.00
CA ALA A 148 15.04 11.12 15.83
C ALA A 148 16.38 11.74 16.27
#